data_AF-A0A962TNK2-F1
#
_entry.id   AF-A0A962TNK2-F1
#
_cell.length_a   1.000
_cell.length_b   1.000
_cell.length_c   1.000
_cell.angle_alpha   90.00
_cell.angle_beta   90.00
_cell.angle_gamma   90.00
#
_symmetry.space_group_name_H-M   'P 1'
#
loop_
_entity.id
_entity.type
_entity.pdbx_description
1 polymer ?
#
loop_
_entity_poly.entity_id
_entity_poly.type
_entity_poly.pdbx_seq_one_letter_code
_entity_poly.pdbx_strand_id
1 'polypeptide(L)'
;VGRGFTRYMDPAEDQEKVAGELAERLQSPVLTDIQIDWGGLDVSELSPGPLPDLFAGQSLRIQGRYGRPGRYEVKVRGRVQGRPATLPLQIELPETSTQGEAVPILWARSLIGDLMHQLTTGRHLFRGEDVNADTLKQRITELGLNFALVTKWTAFVAVSEKIYNPSPIDTPTVPVPVAQVKGTTALAYGEPAMPITAGNVFSGGSTPEPDAIPGFIVIALLLAGFLIQYRLRTGFIK
;
A
#
# COMPACT_ATOMS: atom_id res chain seq x y z
N VAL A 1 6.97 21.55 -4.11
CA VAL A 1 5.88 20.74 -3.53
C VAL A 1 4.70 21.68 -3.33
N GLY A 2 3.54 21.37 -3.92
CA GLY A 2 2.44 22.31 -4.11
C GLY A 2 1.59 22.55 -2.85
N ARG A 3 1.08 23.78 -2.70
CA ARG A 3 0.18 24.21 -1.61
C ARG A 3 -1.31 24.00 -1.94
N GLY A 4 -1.59 23.17 -2.95
CA GLY A 4 -2.93 22.94 -3.49
C GLY A 4 -3.62 21.71 -2.88
N PHE A 5 -4.72 21.30 -3.49
CA PHE A 5 -5.45 20.09 -3.11
C PHE A 5 -5.60 19.15 -4.32
N THR A 6 -5.92 17.88 -4.04
CA THR A 6 -6.18 16.86 -5.06
C THR A 6 -7.64 16.43 -5.01
N ARG A 7 -8.25 16.20 -6.17
CA ARG A 7 -9.54 15.53 -6.32
C ARG A 7 -9.31 14.29 -7.18
N TYR A 8 -9.61 13.13 -6.62
CA TYR A 8 -9.67 11.88 -7.38
C TYR A 8 -11.05 11.75 -8.01
N MET A 9 -11.09 11.29 -9.25
CA MET A 9 -12.31 11.08 -10.03
C MET A 9 -12.48 9.59 -10.31
N ASP A 10 -13.69 9.07 -10.11
CA ASP A 10 -14.03 7.71 -10.51
C ASP A 10 -14.20 7.65 -12.04
N PRO A 11 -13.81 6.57 -12.74
CA PRO A 11 -14.03 6.43 -14.18
C PRO A 11 -15.48 6.64 -14.65
N ALA A 12 -16.47 6.45 -13.76
CA ALA A 12 -17.89 6.66 -14.07
C ALA A 12 -18.39 8.10 -13.83
N GLU A 13 -17.61 8.98 -13.21
CA GLU A 13 -18.00 10.38 -12.98
C GLU A 13 -17.92 11.21 -14.29
N ASP A 14 -18.74 12.27 -14.36
CA ASP A 14 -18.71 13.24 -15.46
C ASP A 14 -17.45 14.11 -15.35
N GLN A 15 -16.58 13.98 -16.37
CA GLN A 15 -15.27 14.62 -16.40
C GLN A 15 -15.36 16.14 -16.48
N GLU A 16 -16.31 16.67 -17.28
CA GLU A 16 -16.47 18.12 -17.48
C GLU A 16 -16.98 18.77 -16.19
N LYS A 17 -17.94 18.10 -15.54
CA LYS A 17 -18.44 18.55 -14.24
C LYS A 17 -17.35 18.57 -13.18
N VAL A 18 -16.58 17.49 -13.04
CA VAL A 18 -15.51 17.40 -12.03
C VAL A 18 -14.40 18.42 -12.30
N ALA A 19 -14.02 18.62 -13.57
CA ALA A 19 -13.07 19.65 -13.95
C ALA A 19 -13.58 21.07 -13.66
N GLY A 20 -14.87 21.33 -13.94
CA GLY A 20 -15.53 22.59 -13.63
C GLY A 20 -15.53 22.91 -12.13
N GLU A 21 -15.97 21.96 -11.30
CA GLU A 21 -15.97 22.10 -9.84
C GLU A 21 -14.56 22.33 -9.28
N LEU A 22 -13.55 21.66 -9.85
CA LEU A 22 -12.15 21.87 -9.48
C LEU A 22 -11.69 23.29 -9.85
N ALA A 23 -12.00 23.74 -11.06
CA ALA A 23 -11.62 25.07 -11.56
C ALA A 23 -12.26 26.20 -10.74
N GLU A 24 -13.56 26.12 -10.46
CA GLU A 24 -14.29 27.09 -9.63
C GLU A 24 -13.67 27.24 -8.24
N ARG A 25 -13.27 26.12 -7.64
CA ARG A 25 -12.60 26.11 -6.33
C ARG A 25 -11.21 26.74 -6.41
N LEU A 26 -10.41 26.41 -7.42
CA LEU A 26 -9.06 26.97 -7.60
C LEU A 26 -9.09 28.50 -7.81
N GLN A 27 -10.16 29.02 -8.41
CA GLN A 27 -10.36 30.46 -8.61
C GLN A 27 -10.78 31.20 -7.33
N SER A 28 -11.06 30.48 -6.24
CA SER A 28 -11.60 31.05 -5.00
C SER A 28 -10.68 30.83 -3.78
N PRO A 29 -9.42 31.31 -3.80
CA PRO A 29 -8.55 31.26 -2.62
C PRO A 29 -9.06 32.22 -1.53
N VAL A 30 -9.32 31.68 -0.34
CA VAL A 30 -9.79 32.46 0.82
C VAL A 30 -8.62 32.96 1.65
N LEU A 31 -7.58 32.12 1.83
CA LEU A 31 -6.37 32.49 2.57
C LEU A 31 -5.16 31.73 2.00
N THR A 32 -4.13 32.45 1.57
CA THR A 32 -2.88 31.87 1.04
C THR A 32 -1.68 32.20 1.90
N ASP A 33 -0.54 31.54 1.66
CA ASP A 33 0.72 31.76 2.40
C ASP A 33 0.56 31.65 3.92
N ILE A 34 -0.22 30.65 4.34
CA ILE A 34 -0.62 30.48 5.73
C ILE A 34 0.59 30.19 6.60
N GLN A 35 0.73 30.97 7.66
CA GLN A 35 1.72 30.82 8.72
C GLN A 35 1.03 30.92 10.07
N ILE A 36 1.53 30.20 11.07
CA ILE A 36 1.00 30.27 12.43
C ILE A 36 2.10 30.78 13.35
N ASP A 37 1.76 31.83 14.08
CA ASP A 37 2.52 32.34 15.20
C ASP A 37 1.87 31.82 16.49
N TRP A 38 2.55 30.86 17.12
CA TRP A 38 2.10 30.21 18.35
C TRP A 38 2.31 31.07 19.61
N GLY A 39 2.95 32.23 19.48
CA GLY A 39 3.30 33.08 20.62
C GLY A 39 4.18 32.34 21.62
N GLY A 40 3.71 32.21 22.87
CA GLY A 40 4.41 31.48 23.94
C GLY A 40 4.03 30.00 24.05
N LEU A 41 3.20 29.47 23.14
CA LEU A 41 2.78 28.07 23.16
C LEU A 41 3.86 27.19 22.52
N ASP A 42 4.38 26.25 23.29
CA ASP A 42 5.30 25.21 22.81
C ASP A 42 4.52 24.11 22.09
N VAL A 43 4.72 23.99 20.77
CA VAL A 43 4.03 23.03 19.90
C VAL A 43 5.04 22.17 19.15
N SER A 44 4.79 20.87 19.11
CA SER A 44 5.63 19.89 18.41
C SER A 44 4.82 18.94 17.55
N GLU A 45 5.51 18.32 16.59
CA GLU A 45 4.94 17.27 15.72
C GLU A 45 3.65 17.70 15.00
N LEU A 46 3.75 18.86 14.36
CA LEU A 46 2.68 19.47 13.57
C LEU A 46 2.41 18.73 12.27
N SER A 47 1.13 18.63 11.92
CA SER A 47 0.62 18.05 10.67
C SER A 47 -0.61 18.85 10.19
N PRO A 48 -0.78 19.17 8.90
CA PRO A 48 0.14 18.91 7.78
C PRO A 48 1.37 19.84 7.76
N GLY A 49 2.52 19.34 7.31
CA GLY A 49 3.71 20.16 7.05
C GLY A 49 4.28 19.90 5.65
N PRO A 50 4.35 20.90 4.73
CA PRO A 50 3.98 22.33 4.87
C PRO A 50 2.47 22.59 4.82
N LEU A 51 2.02 23.71 5.39
CA LEU A 51 0.60 24.12 5.40
C LEU A 51 0.11 24.46 3.97
N PRO A 52 -1.04 23.91 3.51
CA PRO A 52 -1.64 24.25 2.24
C PRO A 52 -2.34 25.61 2.28
N ASP A 53 -2.76 26.11 1.12
CA ASP A 53 -3.64 27.27 1.02
C ASP A 53 -5.10 26.86 1.23
N LEU A 54 -5.92 27.78 1.75
CA LEU A 54 -7.33 27.54 2.05
C LEU A 54 -8.20 28.08 0.91
N PHE A 55 -8.92 27.19 0.24
CA PHE A 55 -9.89 27.53 -0.80
C PHE A 55 -11.33 27.51 -0.27
N ALA A 56 -12.24 28.18 -0.96
CA ALA A 56 -13.65 28.22 -0.59
C ALA A 56 -14.24 26.81 -0.48
N GLY A 57 -15.03 26.57 0.56
CA GLY A 57 -15.65 25.27 0.84
C GLY A 57 -14.71 24.21 1.44
N GLN A 58 -13.44 24.53 1.69
CA GLN A 58 -12.49 23.66 2.38
C GLN A 58 -12.35 24.00 3.86
N SER A 59 -11.85 23.03 4.63
CA SER A 59 -11.43 23.21 6.01
C SER A 59 -9.95 22.85 6.12
N LEU A 60 -9.15 23.75 6.68
CA LEU A 60 -7.77 23.45 7.07
C LEU A 60 -7.77 22.94 8.51
N ARG A 61 -7.26 21.72 8.71
CA ARG A 61 -7.09 21.13 10.03
C ARG A 61 -5.61 20.98 10.32
N ILE A 62 -5.19 21.51 11.46
CA ILE A 62 -3.80 21.47 11.93
C ILE A 62 -3.81 20.78 13.28
N GLN A 63 -2.95 19.79 13.42
CA GLN A 63 -2.88 18.93 14.59
C GLN A 63 -1.44 18.90 15.08
N GLY A 64 -1.25 18.86 16.39
CA GLY A 64 0.06 18.82 17.01
C GLY A 64 -0.05 18.55 18.50
N ARG A 65 1.10 18.46 19.16
CA ARG A 65 1.21 18.26 20.60
C ARG A 65 1.64 19.56 21.26
N TYR A 66 1.07 19.90 22.41
CA TYR A 66 1.49 21.05 23.21
C TYR A 66 2.20 20.60 24.50
N GLY A 67 3.15 21.41 24.95
CA GLY A 67 3.97 21.09 26.12
C GLY A 67 3.35 21.47 27.46
N ARG A 68 2.61 22.59 27.53
CA ARG A 68 2.05 23.13 28.78
C ARG A 68 0.58 23.52 28.63
N PRO A 69 -0.28 23.20 29.62
CA PRO A 69 -1.66 23.66 29.64
C PRO A 69 -1.74 25.17 29.91
N GLY A 70 -2.85 25.79 29.53
CA GLY A 70 -3.10 27.20 29.79
C GLY A 70 -3.86 27.91 28.67
N ARG A 71 -3.98 29.23 28.82
CA ARG A 71 -4.58 30.11 27.82
C ARG A 71 -3.50 30.76 26.97
N TYR A 72 -3.68 30.71 25.65
CA TYR A 72 -2.71 31.23 24.69
C TYR A 72 -3.43 32.02 23.60
N GLU A 73 -2.79 33.10 23.14
CA GLU A 73 -3.17 33.79 21.91
C GLU A 73 -2.31 33.26 20.76
N VAL A 74 -2.96 32.59 19.81
CA VAL A 74 -2.34 32.12 18.56
C VAL A 74 -2.75 33.05 17.43
N LYS A 75 -1.82 33.42 16.54
CA LYS A 75 -2.10 34.30 15.41
C LYS A 75 -1.92 33.54 14.10
N VAL A 76 -3.00 33.37 13.35
CA VAL A 76 -2.94 32.84 11.99
C VAL A 76 -2.69 34.00 11.03
N ARG A 77 -1.58 33.94 10.30
CA ARG A 77 -1.18 34.94 9.30
C ARG A 77 -1.31 34.34 7.91
N GLY A 78 -1.57 35.18 6.92
CA GLY A 78 -1.62 34.79 5.52
C GLY A 78 -1.96 35.98 4.64
N ARG A 79 -2.44 35.70 3.43
CA ARG A 79 -2.90 36.70 2.46
C ARG A 79 -4.34 36.44 2.03
N VAL A 80 -5.16 37.47 2.09
CA VAL A 80 -6.52 37.48 1.55
C VAL A 80 -6.52 38.41 0.34
N GLN A 81 -6.83 37.88 -0.84
CA GLN A 81 -6.76 38.63 -2.11
C GLN A 81 -5.41 39.38 -2.29
N GLY A 82 -4.31 38.72 -1.91
CA GLY A 82 -2.95 39.27 -2.01
C GLY A 82 -2.54 40.25 -0.91
N ARG A 83 -3.46 40.66 -0.02
CA ARG A 83 -3.15 41.57 1.11
C ARG A 83 -2.87 40.79 2.38
N PRO A 84 -1.86 41.17 3.19
CA PRO A 84 -1.61 40.54 4.48
C PRO A 84 -2.85 40.60 5.39
N ALA A 85 -3.17 39.47 6.01
CA ALA A 85 -4.24 39.35 7.00
C ALA A 85 -3.73 38.59 8.23
N THR A 86 -4.26 38.93 9.40
CA THR A 86 -3.97 38.24 10.65
C THR A 86 -5.25 37.99 11.41
N LEU A 87 -5.45 36.75 11.85
CA LEU A 87 -6.58 36.32 12.67
C LEU A 87 -6.05 35.89 14.05
N PRO A 88 -6.31 36.67 15.11
CA PRO A 88 -6.01 36.24 16.48
C PRO A 88 -7.05 35.21 16.96
N LEU A 89 -6.57 34.16 17.62
CA LEU A 89 -7.37 33.08 18.20
C LEU A 89 -6.95 32.89 19.66
N GLN A 90 -7.92 33.01 20.57
CA GLN A 90 -7.72 32.68 21.98
C GLN A 90 -8.07 31.21 22.18
N ILE A 91 -7.11 30.41 22.64
CA ILE A 91 -7.29 28.99 22.91
C ILE A 91 -7.02 28.68 24.38
N GLU A 92 -7.78 27.73 24.93
CA GLU A 92 -7.59 27.21 26.28
C GLU A 92 -7.28 25.70 26.17
N LEU A 93 -6.11 25.31 26.65
CA LEU A 93 -5.60 23.94 26.57
C LEU A 93 -5.58 23.33 27.98
N PRO A 94 -6.33 22.24 28.21
CA PRO A 94 -6.41 21.61 29.53
C PRO A 94 -5.14 20.80 29.85
N GLU A 95 -4.88 20.51 31.12
CA GLU A 95 -3.78 19.60 31.50
C GLU A 95 -4.13 18.14 31.19
N THR A 96 -5.38 17.76 31.49
CA THR A 96 -5.96 16.46 31.16
C THR A 96 -7.38 16.67 30.68
N SER A 97 -7.82 15.84 29.74
CA SER A 97 -9.19 15.87 29.23
C SER A 97 -9.63 14.44 28.95
N THR A 98 -10.78 14.06 29.49
CA THR A 98 -11.50 12.85 29.07
C THR A 98 -12.33 13.10 27.81
N GLN A 99 -12.54 14.37 27.45
CA GLN A 99 -13.14 14.74 26.18
C GLN A 99 -12.06 14.70 25.10
N GLY A 100 -12.29 13.91 24.05
CA GLY A 100 -11.41 13.84 22.89
C GLY A 100 -10.40 12.69 22.91
N GLU A 101 -10.75 11.52 23.45
CA GLU A 101 -9.94 10.28 23.32
C GLU A 101 -9.59 9.95 21.86
N ALA A 102 -10.40 10.40 20.90
CA ALA A 102 -10.12 10.27 19.47
C ALA A 102 -9.07 11.26 18.94
N VAL A 103 -8.81 12.38 19.62
CA VAL A 103 -7.91 13.44 19.14
C VAL A 103 -6.47 12.93 18.97
N PRO A 104 -5.87 12.18 19.92
CA PRO A 104 -4.55 11.59 19.73
C PRO A 104 -4.49 10.63 18.54
N ILE A 105 -5.54 9.84 18.31
CA ILE A 105 -5.62 8.90 17.18
C ILE A 105 -5.70 9.67 15.85
N LEU A 106 -6.53 10.72 15.78
CA LEU A 106 -6.64 11.56 14.58
C LEU A 106 -5.30 12.26 14.27
N TRP A 107 -4.63 12.79 15.29
CA TRP A 107 -3.29 13.37 15.17
C TRP A 107 -2.27 12.34 14.65
N ALA A 108 -2.22 11.16 15.25
CA ALA A 108 -1.29 10.12 14.84
C ALA A 108 -1.52 9.69 13.38
N ARG A 109 -2.78 9.56 12.95
CA ARG A 109 -3.13 9.25 11.55
C ARG A 109 -2.67 10.34 10.58
N SER A 110 -2.89 11.62 10.93
CA SER A 110 -2.45 12.75 10.09
C SER A 110 -0.93 12.79 9.98
N LEU A 111 -0.24 12.67 11.11
CA LEU A 111 1.23 12.67 11.14
C LEU A 111 1.81 11.48 10.36
N ILE A 112 1.26 10.27 10.49
CA ILE A 112 1.67 9.12 9.67
C ILE A 112 1.49 9.44 8.17
N GLY A 113 0.37 10.06 7.79
CA GLY A 113 0.11 10.47 6.40
C GLY A 113 1.20 11.40 5.86
N ASP A 114 1.58 12.41 6.63
CA ASP A 114 2.66 13.33 6.26
C ASP A 114 4.02 12.64 6.14
N LEU A 115 4.38 11.82 7.12
CA LEU A 115 5.65 11.11 7.11
C LEU A 115 5.72 10.11 5.93
N MET A 116 4.61 9.48 5.57
CA MET A 116 4.50 8.64 4.37
C MET A 116 4.64 9.46 3.09
N HIS A 117 4.05 10.66 3.04
CA HIS A 117 4.20 11.57 1.91
C HIS A 117 5.66 12.03 1.73
N GLN A 118 6.34 12.33 2.84
CA GLN A 118 7.76 12.66 2.86
C GLN A 118 8.64 11.54 2.33
N LEU A 119 8.39 10.29 2.75
CA LEU A 119 9.09 9.11 2.21
C LEU A 119 8.87 8.92 0.71
N THR A 120 7.68 9.25 0.21
CA THR A 120 7.34 9.13 -1.22
C THR A 120 7.99 10.24 -2.05
N THR A 121 8.11 11.45 -1.49
CA THR A 121 8.66 12.63 -2.17
C THR A 121 10.17 12.82 -1.99
N GLY A 122 10.81 11.99 -1.14
CA GLY A 122 12.25 12.04 -0.86
C GLY A 122 12.70 13.21 0.01
N ARG A 123 11.76 13.93 0.64
CA ARG A 123 12.06 15.02 1.57
C ARG A 123 11.85 14.53 2.99
N HIS A 124 12.93 14.12 3.65
CA HIS A 124 12.84 13.53 4.98
C HIS A 124 13.11 14.58 6.06
N LEU A 125 12.07 15.27 6.51
CA LEU A 125 12.15 16.30 7.54
C LEU A 125 11.37 15.87 8.79
N PHE A 126 12.06 15.80 9.92
CA PHE A 126 11.43 15.55 11.21
C PHE A 126 11.85 16.61 12.21
N ARG A 127 10.87 17.28 12.83
CA ARG A 127 11.10 18.41 13.76
C ARG A 127 12.01 19.53 13.21
N GLY A 128 11.97 19.73 11.89
CA GLY A 128 12.77 20.76 11.22
C GLY A 128 14.18 20.35 10.83
N GLU A 129 14.58 19.10 11.08
CA GLU A 129 15.89 18.57 10.73
C GLU A 129 15.80 17.54 9.60
N ASP A 130 16.81 17.51 8.73
CA ASP A 130 16.97 16.46 7.73
C ASP A 130 17.32 15.14 8.42
N VAL A 131 16.51 14.12 8.17
CA VAL A 131 16.68 12.78 8.74
C VAL A 131 16.78 11.74 7.64
N ASN A 132 17.26 10.55 7.95
CA ASN A 132 17.24 9.45 7.00
C ASN A 132 15.81 8.85 6.88
N ALA A 133 15.58 8.06 5.83
CA ALA A 133 14.31 7.37 5.62
C ALA A 133 13.98 6.40 6.76
N ASP A 134 15.00 5.79 7.37
CA ASP A 134 14.83 4.82 8.45
C ASP A 134 14.27 5.46 9.71
N THR A 135 14.67 6.68 10.06
CA THR A 135 14.11 7.45 11.19
C THR A 135 12.63 7.72 10.97
N LEU A 136 12.22 8.10 9.75
CA LEU A 136 10.79 8.29 9.45
C LEU A 136 10.02 6.98 9.55
N LYS A 137 10.57 5.89 9.00
CA LYS A 137 9.99 4.55 9.10
C LYS A 137 9.84 4.10 10.55
N GLN A 138 10.86 4.29 11.38
CA GLN A 138 10.83 3.98 12.81
C GLN A 138 9.73 4.78 13.50
N ARG A 139 9.66 6.09 13.24
CA ARG A 139 8.62 6.96 13.82
C ARG A 139 7.21 6.53 13.41
N ILE A 140 6.99 6.18 12.13
CA ILE A 140 5.69 5.67 11.66
C ILE A 140 5.34 4.36 12.35
N THR A 141 6.32 3.47 12.51
CA THR A 141 6.14 2.19 13.20
C THR A 141 5.77 2.40 14.67
N GLU A 142 6.46 3.30 15.38
CA GLU A 142 6.14 3.67 16.76
C GLU A 142 4.74 4.24 16.90
N LEU A 143 4.34 5.15 16.02
CA LEU A 143 2.98 5.71 16.01
C LEU A 143 1.94 4.61 15.75
N GLY A 144 2.24 3.70 14.82
CA GLY A 144 1.43 2.51 14.53
C GLY A 144 1.21 1.64 15.76
N LEU A 145 2.27 1.34 16.51
CA LEU A 145 2.21 0.52 17.71
C LEU A 145 1.53 1.24 18.88
N ASN A 146 1.90 2.49 19.16
CA ASN A 146 1.41 3.25 20.30
C ASN A 146 -0.07 3.64 20.19
N PHE A 147 -0.58 3.83 18.97
CA PHE A 147 -1.96 4.24 18.72
C PHE A 147 -2.82 3.12 18.10
N ALA A 148 -2.31 1.89 18.05
CA ALA A 148 -2.98 0.75 17.43
C ALA A 148 -3.48 1.07 16.00
N LEU A 149 -2.57 1.58 15.17
CA LEU A 149 -2.82 1.92 13.76
C LEU A 149 -2.07 0.95 12.84
N VAL A 150 -2.78 0.44 11.83
CA VAL A 150 -2.17 -0.31 10.73
C VAL A 150 -1.46 0.67 9.80
N THR A 151 -0.19 0.40 9.54
CA THR A 151 0.69 1.17 8.67
C THR A 151 1.36 0.22 7.68
N LYS A 152 2.23 0.74 6.80
CA LYS A 152 3.05 -0.11 5.93
C LYS A 152 3.95 -1.10 6.71
N TRP A 153 4.21 -0.82 7.99
CA TRP A 153 5.12 -1.62 8.84
C TRP A 153 4.45 -2.21 10.09
N THR A 154 3.15 -2.06 10.26
CA THR A 154 2.40 -2.62 11.40
C THR A 154 1.17 -3.37 10.90
N ALA A 155 0.85 -4.49 11.52
CA ALA A 155 -0.32 -5.31 11.19
C ALA A 155 -0.97 -5.85 12.46
N PHE A 156 -2.28 -6.04 12.45
CA PHE A 156 -2.97 -6.79 13.48
C PHE A 156 -2.91 -8.28 13.14
N VAL A 157 -2.33 -9.07 14.04
CA VAL A 157 -2.23 -10.54 13.88
C VAL A 157 -3.06 -11.18 14.98
N ALA A 158 -4.03 -12.00 14.60
CA ALA A 158 -4.78 -12.83 15.53
C ALA A 158 -4.05 -14.17 15.69
N VAL A 159 -3.63 -14.49 16.91
CA VAL A 159 -3.01 -15.78 17.24
C VAL A 159 -4.04 -16.65 17.96
N SER A 160 -4.31 -17.83 17.42
CA SER A 160 -5.19 -18.81 18.07
C SER A 160 -4.41 -19.55 19.16
N GLU A 161 -4.91 -19.52 20.38
CA GLU A 161 -4.31 -20.25 21.51
C GLU A 161 -4.54 -21.77 21.43
N LYS A 162 -5.59 -22.20 20.72
CA LYS A 162 -5.90 -23.61 20.57
C LYS A 162 -4.98 -24.25 19.54
N ILE A 163 -4.13 -25.18 20.01
CA ILE A 163 -3.35 -26.06 19.16
C ILE A 163 -4.28 -27.15 18.60
N TYR A 164 -4.67 -27.02 17.33
CA TYR A 164 -5.56 -27.98 16.66
C TYR A 164 -4.86 -29.27 16.24
N ASN A 165 -3.54 -29.21 16.06
CA ASN A 165 -2.73 -30.37 15.67
C ASN A 165 -1.45 -30.44 16.52
N PRO A 166 -1.49 -31.10 17.68
CA PRO A 166 -0.32 -31.21 18.57
C PRO A 166 0.76 -32.16 18.03
N SER A 167 0.40 -33.09 17.14
CA SER A 167 1.32 -34.08 16.55
C SER A 167 1.22 -34.08 15.02
N PRO A 168 1.76 -33.07 14.33
CA PRO A 168 1.67 -32.96 12.87
C PRO A 168 2.32 -34.11 12.11
N ILE A 169 3.28 -34.83 12.73
CA ILE A 169 3.94 -35.99 12.12
C ILE A 169 3.05 -37.23 12.02
N ASP A 170 2.06 -37.36 12.91
CA ASP A 170 1.12 -38.49 12.95
C ASP A 170 -0.17 -38.18 12.16
N THR A 171 -0.24 -36.99 11.55
CA THR A 171 -1.43 -36.55 10.83
C THR A 171 -1.49 -37.19 9.45
N PRO A 172 -2.52 -38.01 9.14
CA PRO A 172 -2.64 -38.62 7.83
C PRO A 172 -2.93 -37.55 6.77
N THR A 173 -2.22 -37.62 5.65
CA THR A 173 -2.54 -36.80 4.47
C THR A 173 -3.85 -37.29 3.87
N VAL A 174 -4.89 -36.46 3.93
CA VAL A 174 -6.20 -36.74 3.32
C VAL A 174 -6.32 -35.91 2.03
N PRO A 175 -6.81 -36.47 0.92
CA PRO A 175 -7.07 -35.70 -0.29
C PRO A 175 -8.17 -34.67 -0.01
N VAL A 176 -7.82 -33.38 -0.09
CA VAL A 176 -8.79 -32.28 0.01
C VAL A 176 -9.29 -31.96 -1.41
N PRO A 177 -10.62 -32.03 -1.67
CA PRO A 177 -11.15 -31.70 -2.98
C PRO A 177 -10.91 -30.22 -3.28
N VAL A 178 -10.20 -29.95 -4.38
CA VAL A 178 -10.06 -28.59 -4.92
C VAL A 178 -11.28 -28.24 -5.75
N ALA A 179 -11.77 -27.02 -5.62
CA ALA A 179 -12.88 -26.53 -6.43
C ALA A 179 -12.46 -26.48 -7.92
N GLN A 180 -13.20 -27.20 -8.76
CA GLN A 180 -12.98 -27.20 -10.21
C GLN A 180 -13.60 -25.95 -10.83
N VAL A 181 -12.80 -25.23 -11.63
CA VAL A 181 -13.31 -24.08 -12.39
C VAL A 181 -14.38 -24.56 -13.37
N LYS A 182 -15.51 -23.87 -13.45
CA LYS A 182 -16.59 -24.23 -14.36
C LYS A 182 -16.08 -24.24 -15.81
N GLY A 183 -16.19 -25.40 -16.47
CA GLY A 183 -15.78 -25.58 -17.87
C GLY A 183 -14.39 -26.16 -18.08
N THR A 184 -13.60 -26.40 -17.02
CA THR A 184 -12.37 -27.20 -17.14
C THR A 184 -12.67 -28.68 -16.89
N THR A 185 -11.81 -29.59 -17.36
CA THR A 185 -11.87 -31.03 -17.09
C THR A 185 -10.89 -31.40 -15.96
N ALA A 186 -11.09 -32.53 -15.28
CA ALA A 186 -10.21 -32.98 -14.21
C ALA A 186 -8.74 -33.15 -14.65
N LEU A 187 -8.51 -33.48 -15.93
CA LEU A 187 -7.18 -33.60 -16.54
C LEU A 187 -6.39 -32.28 -16.56
N ALA A 188 -7.05 -31.13 -16.48
CA ALA A 188 -6.39 -29.82 -16.46
C ALA A 188 -5.62 -29.56 -15.15
N TYR A 189 -5.86 -30.36 -14.11
CA TYR A 189 -5.24 -30.23 -12.80
C TYR A 189 -4.12 -31.25 -12.54
N GLY A 190 -3.80 -32.10 -13.53
CA GLY A 190 -2.81 -33.17 -13.41
C GLY A 190 -3.28 -34.35 -12.55
N GLU A 191 -2.45 -35.39 -12.48
CA GLU A 191 -2.63 -36.48 -11.52
C GLU A 191 -2.38 -35.97 -10.09
N PRO A 192 -3.11 -36.46 -9.07
CA PRO A 192 -2.88 -36.06 -7.69
C PRO A 192 -1.43 -36.35 -7.28
N ALA A 193 -0.75 -35.33 -6.76
CA ALA A 193 0.63 -35.48 -6.30
C ALA A 193 0.72 -36.58 -5.24
N MET A 194 1.59 -37.57 -5.47
CA MET A 194 1.91 -38.55 -4.43
C MET A 194 2.53 -37.82 -3.21
N PRO A 195 2.26 -38.29 -1.98
CA PRO A 195 2.84 -37.68 -0.79
C PRO A 195 4.36 -37.65 -0.89
N ILE A 196 4.95 -36.50 -0.53
CA ILE A 196 6.40 -36.28 -0.57
C ILE A 196 7.04 -37.10 0.56
N THR A 197 7.31 -38.37 0.31
CA THR A 197 8.20 -39.18 1.15
C THR A 197 9.64 -38.80 0.82
N ALA A 198 10.46 -38.58 1.85
CA ALA A 198 11.87 -38.21 1.72
C ALA A 198 12.60 -39.16 0.76
N GLY A 199 12.79 -38.72 -0.50
CA GLY A 199 13.48 -39.52 -1.52
C GLY A 199 13.01 -39.35 -2.97
N ASN A 200 11.77 -38.90 -3.24
CA ASN A 200 11.29 -38.82 -4.63
C ASN A 200 11.34 -37.41 -5.24
N VAL A 201 12.04 -37.34 -6.37
CA VAL A 201 12.24 -36.20 -7.25
C VAL A 201 10.90 -35.75 -7.86
N PHE A 202 10.71 -34.44 -8.01
CA PHE A 202 9.63 -33.83 -8.81
C PHE A 202 9.54 -34.52 -10.19
N SER A 203 8.52 -35.35 -10.41
CA SER A 203 8.20 -35.89 -11.74
C SER A 203 7.02 -35.12 -12.30
N GLY A 204 7.31 -33.95 -12.89
CA GLY A 204 6.34 -33.28 -13.76
C GLY A 204 6.29 -34.00 -15.10
N GLY A 205 5.25 -34.80 -15.35
CA GLY A 205 4.97 -35.33 -16.68
C GLY A 205 4.42 -34.19 -17.53
N SER A 206 5.25 -33.57 -18.36
CA SER A 206 4.75 -32.69 -19.42
C SER A 206 3.98 -33.55 -20.42
N THR A 207 2.67 -33.34 -20.50
CA THR A 207 1.91 -33.73 -21.70
C THR A 207 2.62 -33.11 -22.91
N PRO A 208 3.00 -33.89 -23.93
CA PRO A 208 3.56 -33.31 -25.15
C PRO A 208 2.54 -32.34 -25.73
N GLU A 209 2.96 -31.12 -26.03
CA GLU A 209 2.11 -30.18 -26.75
C GLU A 209 1.67 -30.83 -28.09
N PRO A 210 0.41 -30.62 -28.54
CA PRO A 210 -0.16 -31.33 -29.70
C PRO A 210 0.58 -31.10 -31.02
N ASP A 211 1.45 -30.08 -31.08
CA ASP A 211 2.35 -29.76 -32.18
C ASP A 211 3.65 -30.62 -32.21
N ALA A 212 4.00 -31.32 -31.12
CA ALA A 212 5.15 -32.23 -31.08
C ALA A 212 4.86 -33.61 -31.72
N ILE A 213 3.60 -34.04 -31.72
CA ILE A 213 3.15 -35.33 -32.29
C ILE A 213 3.47 -35.48 -33.78
N PRO A 214 3.20 -34.51 -34.68
CA PRO A 214 3.59 -34.63 -36.09
C PRO A 214 5.12 -34.71 -36.27
N GLY A 215 5.91 -34.06 -35.41
CA GLY A 215 7.37 -34.13 -35.45
C GLY A 215 7.91 -35.55 -35.21
N PHE A 216 7.38 -36.27 -34.22
CA PHE A 216 7.77 -37.66 -33.96
C PHE A 216 7.40 -38.61 -35.09
N ILE A 217 6.28 -38.38 -35.77
CA ILE A 217 5.86 -39.17 -36.94
C ILE A 217 6.84 -38.99 -38.09
N VAL A 218 7.29 -37.77 -38.36
CA VAL A 218 8.29 -37.49 -39.41
C VAL A 218 9.63 -38.16 -39.09
N ILE A 219 10.08 -38.11 -37.84
CA ILE A 219 11.33 -38.75 -37.41
C ILE A 219 11.23 -40.28 -37.54
N ALA A 220 10.09 -40.87 -37.15
CA ALA A 220 9.86 -42.30 -37.30
C ALA A 220 9.85 -42.74 -38.77
N LEU A 221 9.25 -41.93 -39.67
CA LEU A 221 9.25 -42.19 -41.10
C LEU A 221 10.65 -42.06 -41.72
N LEU A 222 11.46 -41.09 -41.27
CA LEU A 222 12.85 -40.96 -41.71
C LEU A 222 13.72 -42.14 -41.25
N LEU A 223 13.54 -42.61 -40.02
CA LEU A 223 14.22 -43.81 -39.51
C LEU A 223 13.79 -45.07 -40.26
N ALA A 224 12.50 -45.24 -40.53
CA ALA A 224 12.00 -46.36 -41.32
C ALA A 224 12.54 -46.32 -42.77
N GLY A 225 12.56 -45.15 -43.40
CA GLY A 225 13.14 -44.94 -44.72
C GLY A 225 14.65 -45.25 -44.75
N PHE A 226 15.39 -44.82 -43.73
CA PHE A 226 16.81 -45.11 -43.58
C PHE A 226 17.07 -46.61 -43.41
N LEU A 227 16.28 -47.31 -42.58
CA LEU A 227 16.37 -48.76 -42.40
C LEU A 227 16.04 -49.53 -43.68
N ILE A 228 15.03 -49.09 -44.46
CA ILE A 228 14.68 -49.70 -45.75
C ILE A 228 15.81 -49.49 -46.77
N GLN A 229 16.37 -48.27 -46.86
CA GLN A 229 17.51 -48.01 -47.75
C GLN A 229 18.77 -48.77 -47.33
N TYR A 230 19.03 -48.91 -46.03
CA TYR A 230 20.15 -49.69 -45.50
C TYR A 230 20.02 -51.17 -45.86
N ARG A 231 18.80 -51.73 -45.79
CA ARG A 231 18.50 -53.12 -46.17
C ARG A 231 18.60 -53.36 -47.68
N LEU A 232 18.23 -52.38 -48.51
CA LEU A 232 18.38 -52.45 -49.97
C LEU A 232 19.84 -52.34 -50.42
N ARG A 233 20.67 -51.55 -49.72
CA ARG A 233 22.12 -51.43 -50.02
C ARG A 233 22.94 -52.63 -49.60
N THR A 234 22.52 -53.37 -48.57
CA THR A 234 23.20 -54.57 -48.08
C THR A 234 22.72 -55.87 -48.76
N GLY A 235 21.67 -55.80 -49.59
CA GLY A 235 21.14 -56.94 -50.35
C GLY A 235 21.80 -57.21 -51.72
N PHE A 236 22.79 -56.42 -52.13
CA PHE A 236 23.43 -56.52 -53.46
C PHE A 236 24.90 -57.00 -53.43
N ILE A 237 25.28 -57.75 -52.39
CA ILE A 237 26.53 -58.53 -52.37
C ILE A 237 26.17 -59.98 -52.05
N LYS A 238 25.90 -60.74 -53.10
CA LYS A 238 26.05 -62.18 -53.14
C LYS A 238 26.50 -62.58 -54.54
#